data_AF-A0A800INH4-F1
#
_entry.id   AF-A0A800INH4-F1
#
_cell.length_a   1.000
_cell.length_b   1.000
_cell.length_c   1.000
_cell.angle_alpha   90.00
_cell.angle_beta   90.00
_cell.angle_gamma   90.00
#
_symmetry.space_group_name_H-M   'P 1'
#
loop_
_entity.id
_entity.type
_entity.pdbx_description
1 polymer ?
#
loop_
_entity_poly.entity_id
_entity_poly.type
_entity_poly.pdbx_seq_one_letter_code
_entity_poly.pdbx_strand_id
1 'polypeptide(L)'
;MIHNTFKNGPEGWCSYDYHASMVDQGTNVFILTTCVRKGGVNDSGYVWSNNTRWSADTPERPLSILPLIFYRHWVNADPIDVRDAQMSVYLRGDQLNLDGGQCLFWVLAHGTRWHMSSRPLTVAEGGWAGAPNRITLKNKEALWHMSWSGDPEKPAPLDTVLGCAHSYGFSFVGFTAEVTGRLSMADFMITR
;
A
#
# COMPACT_ATOMS: atom_id res chain seq x y z
N MET A 1 -15.06 9.87 3.67
CA MET A 1 -14.25 9.94 2.44
C MET A 1 -12.80 10.18 2.85
N ILE A 2 -11.86 9.48 2.23
CA ILE A 2 -10.43 9.72 2.36
C ILE A 2 -9.95 10.30 1.04
N HIS A 3 -9.15 11.37 1.09
CA HIS A 3 -8.56 11.98 -0.09
C HIS A 3 -7.19 12.57 0.25
N ASN A 4 -6.15 12.00 -0.35
CA ASN A 4 -4.78 12.47 -0.23
C ASN A 4 -4.33 13.06 -1.57
N THR A 5 -4.20 14.39 -1.61
CA THR A 5 -3.71 15.15 -2.78
C THR A 5 -2.21 15.45 -2.69
N PHE A 6 -1.61 15.20 -1.52
CA PHE A 6 -0.21 15.50 -1.20
C PHE A 6 0.18 16.97 -1.40
N LYS A 7 -0.81 17.87 -1.38
CA LYS A 7 -0.59 19.31 -1.51
C LYS A 7 0.25 19.87 -0.36
N ASN A 8 0.04 19.33 0.83
CA ASN A 8 0.63 19.86 2.06
C ASN A 8 1.84 19.04 2.57
N GLY A 9 2.10 17.87 1.98
CA GLY A 9 3.18 17.00 2.41
C GLY A 9 2.88 15.52 2.17
N PRO A 10 3.65 14.61 2.79
CA PRO A 10 3.49 13.17 2.62
C PRO A 10 2.27 12.58 3.33
N GLU A 11 1.58 13.38 4.16
CA GLU A 11 0.31 13.01 4.80
C GLU A 11 0.37 11.66 5.53
N GLY A 12 1.51 11.36 6.18
CA GLY A 12 1.73 10.13 6.95
C GLY A 12 2.08 8.88 6.13
N TRP A 13 2.16 8.97 4.80
CA TRP A 13 2.54 7.81 3.99
C TRP A 13 4.02 7.47 4.13
N CYS A 14 4.31 6.20 4.39
CA CYS A 14 5.65 5.66 4.57
C CYS A 14 5.89 4.46 3.66
N SER A 15 7.13 4.01 3.52
CA SER A 15 7.46 2.62 3.19
C SER A 15 7.80 1.85 4.46
N TYR A 16 7.67 0.54 4.42
CA TYR A 16 8.13 -0.35 5.51
C TYR A 16 9.46 -0.99 5.15
N ASP A 17 10.40 -0.97 6.11
CA ASP A 17 11.68 -1.67 5.99
C ASP A 17 11.79 -2.75 7.06
N TYR A 18 11.43 -3.98 6.67
CA TYR A 18 11.50 -5.14 7.55
C TYR A 18 12.93 -5.43 8.01
N HIS A 19 13.92 -5.37 7.11
CA HIS A 19 15.31 -5.60 7.47
C HIS A 19 15.81 -4.60 8.51
N ALA A 20 15.54 -3.30 8.31
CA ALA A 20 15.85 -2.30 9.33
C ALA A 20 15.12 -2.56 10.65
N SER A 21 13.88 -3.04 10.60
CA SER A 21 13.11 -3.43 11.79
C SER A 21 13.78 -4.59 12.55
N MET A 22 14.34 -5.57 11.84
CA MET A 22 15.07 -6.67 12.45
C MET A 22 16.39 -6.23 13.08
N VAL A 23 17.09 -5.26 12.46
CA VAL A 23 18.29 -4.64 13.03
C VAL A 23 17.93 -3.83 14.28
N ASP A 24 16.77 -3.16 14.29
CA ASP A 24 16.26 -2.38 15.42
C ASP A 24 15.48 -3.23 16.46
N GLN A 25 16.00 -4.43 16.74
CA GLN A 25 15.50 -5.35 17.77
C GLN A 25 14.00 -5.71 17.63
N GLY A 26 13.49 -5.74 16.39
CA GLY A 26 12.09 -6.05 16.08
C GLY A 26 11.14 -4.86 16.19
N THR A 27 11.65 -3.65 16.43
CA THR A 27 10.85 -2.42 16.37
C THR A 27 10.55 -2.08 14.91
N ASN A 28 9.29 -1.87 14.57
CA ASN A 28 8.91 -1.55 13.18
C ASN A 28 9.51 -0.22 12.73
N VAL A 29 10.32 -0.27 11.67
CA VAL A 29 10.92 0.89 11.00
C VAL A 29 10.10 1.27 9.78
N PHE A 30 9.58 2.49 9.81
CA PHE A 30 8.84 3.10 8.71
C PHE A 30 9.60 4.32 8.18
N ILE A 31 9.79 4.38 6.86
CA ILE A 31 10.53 5.46 6.22
C ILE A 31 9.53 6.39 5.53
N LEU A 32 9.44 7.64 6.00
CA LEU A 32 8.52 8.63 5.45
C LEU A 32 8.76 8.83 3.95
N THR A 33 7.68 8.85 3.17
CA THR A 33 7.76 9.10 1.73
C THR A 33 8.29 10.50 1.45
N THR A 34 8.97 10.66 0.31
CA THR A 34 9.34 12.00 -0.16
C THR A 34 8.17 12.62 -0.91
N CYS A 35 7.76 13.82 -0.49
CA CYS A 35 6.71 14.59 -1.13
C CYS A 35 7.31 15.58 -2.14
N VAL A 36 6.70 15.65 -3.33
CA VAL A 36 6.99 16.67 -4.34
C VAL A 36 5.72 17.48 -4.56
N ARG A 37 5.81 18.81 -4.49
CA ARG A 37 4.63 19.70 -4.47
C ARG A 37 3.94 19.89 -5.83
N LYS A 38 4.60 19.51 -6.93
CA LYS A 38 4.19 19.73 -8.31
C LYS A 38 4.59 18.56 -9.20
N GLY A 39 4.03 18.49 -10.41
CA GLY A 39 4.27 17.40 -11.35
C GLY A 39 3.52 16.11 -11.03
N GLY A 40 2.56 16.15 -10.10
CA GLY A 40 1.49 15.18 -9.94
C GLY A 40 0.40 15.34 -11.02
N VAL A 41 -0.72 14.67 -10.82
CA VAL A 41 -1.88 14.78 -11.73
C VAL A 41 -2.45 16.20 -11.66
N ASN A 42 -2.69 16.83 -12.81
CA ASN A 42 -3.11 18.24 -12.89
C ASN A 42 -2.15 19.21 -12.16
N ASP A 43 -0.84 18.92 -12.18
CA ASP A 43 0.21 19.65 -11.46
C ASP A 43 0.05 19.65 -9.92
N SER A 44 -0.67 18.67 -9.37
CA SER A 44 -0.79 18.46 -7.93
C SER A 44 0.51 17.97 -7.29
N GLY A 45 0.49 17.82 -5.97
CA GLY A 45 1.53 17.09 -5.25
C GLY A 45 1.47 15.57 -5.52
N TYR A 46 2.59 14.90 -5.25
CA TYR A 46 2.69 13.45 -5.21
C TYR A 46 3.74 13.01 -4.19
N VAL A 47 3.67 11.76 -3.75
CA VAL A 47 4.68 11.13 -2.88
C VAL A 47 5.38 10.00 -3.60
N TRP A 48 6.58 9.66 -3.15
CA TRP A 48 7.30 8.50 -3.66
C TRP A 48 8.17 7.82 -2.59
N SER A 49 8.44 6.54 -2.82
CA SER A 49 9.48 5.76 -2.16
C SER A 49 10.26 4.96 -3.21
N ASN A 50 11.44 4.46 -2.86
CA ASN A 50 12.30 3.69 -3.76
C ASN A 50 12.95 2.51 -3.03
N ASN A 51 13.64 1.66 -3.79
CA ASN A 51 14.24 0.42 -3.30
C ASN A 51 15.29 0.56 -2.20
N THR A 52 15.75 1.77 -1.89
CA THR A 52 16.63 2.02 -0.74
C THR A 52 15.85 2.27 0.56
N ARG A 53 14.53 2.16 0.55
CA ARG A 53 13.62 2.52 1.67
C ARG A 53 12.61 1.44 2.00
N TRP A 54 12.72 0.28 1.37
CA TRP A 54 11.88 -0.86 1.65
C TRP A 54 12.71 -2.12 1.56
N SER A 55 12.20 -3.17 2.18
CA SER A 55 12.75 -4.52 2.05
C SER A 55 11.61 -5.52 2.03
N ALA A 56 11.91 -6.77 1.67
CA ALA A 56 10.91 -7.83 1.68
C ALA A 56 10.42 -8.09 3.12
N ASP A 57 9.11 -8.02 3.30
CA ASP A 57 8.41 -8.34 4.53
C ASP A 57 8.36 -9.87 4.70
N THR A 58 9.03 -10.38 5.73
CA THR A 58 9.08 -11.80 6.08
C THR A 58 8.50 -11.94 7.49
N PRO A 59 7.76 -13.01 7.85
CA PRO A 59 7.56 -14.27 7.14
C PRO A 59 6.30 -14.32 6.24
N GLU A 60 5.86 -13.19 5.69
CA GLU A 60 4.64 -13.09 4.87
C GLU A 60 4.61 -14.09 3.69
N ARG A 61 3.41 -14.59 3.34
CA ARG A 61 3.23 -15.58 2.26
C ARG A 61 2.13 -15.18 1.26
N PRO A 62 2.44 -14.97 -0.03
CA PRO A 62 3.80 -14.86 -0.59
C PRO A 62 4.53 -13.67 0.02
N LEU A 63 5.86 -13.64 -0.12
CA LEU A 63 6.65 -12.47 0.28
C LEU A 63 6.07 -11.21 -0.34
N SER A 64 6.01 -10.15 0.45
CA SER A 64 5.60 -8.84 -0.05
C SER A 64 6.67 -7.78 0.23
N ILE A 65 6.59 -6.68 -0.50
CA ILE A 65 7.24 -5.42 -0.13
C ILE A 65 6.11 -4.42 0.07
N LEU A 66 6.15 -3.61 1.12
CA LEU A 66 5.15 -2.57 1.40
C LEU A 66 5.74 -1.17 1.11
N PRO A 67 5.83 -0.77 -0.18
CA PRO A 67 6.50 0.47 -0.60
C PRO A 67 5.71 1.73 -0.19
N LEU A 68 4.40 1.61 0.02
CA LEU A 68 3.50 2.70 0.39
C LEU A 68 2.46 2.16 1.36
N ILE A 69 2.62 2.50 2.63
CA ILE A 69 1.79 2.10 3.76
C ILE A 69 1.27 3.34 4.49
N PHE A 70 0.03 3.23 4.97
CA PHE A 70 -0.59 4.27 5.78
C PHE A 70 -1.32 3.66 6.98
N TYR A 71 -0.96 4.08 8.18
CA TYR A 71 -1.77 3.82 9.38
C TYR A 71 -2.61 5.04 9.72
N ARG A 72 -3.90 4.83 9.96
CA ARG A 72 -4.83 5.90 10.30
C ARG A 72 -4.51 6.59 11.62
N HIS A 73 -3.97 5.85 12.59
CA HIS A 73 -3.57 6.42 13.87
C HIS A 73 -2.38 7.39 13.76
N TRP A 74 -1.55 7.30 12.72
CA TRP A 74 -0.45 8.26 12.48
C TRP A 74 -0.96 9.70 12.23
N VAL A 75 -2.22 9.84 11.83
CA VAL A 75 -2.88 11.13 11.62
C VAL A 75 -4.02 11.36 12.62
N ASN A 76 -4.03 10.63 13.73
CA ASN A 76 -5.07 10.70 14.75
C ASN A 76 -6.50 10.43 14.19
N ALA A 77 -6.62 9.48 13.28
CA ALA A 77 -7.90 9.07 12.72
C ALA A 77 -8.30 7.66 13.20
N ASP A 78 -9.58 7.49 13.55
CA ASP A 78 -10.19 6.21 13.91
C ASP A 78 -10.16 5.22 12.74
N PRO A 79 -10.17 3.89 12.97
CA PRO A 79 -10.35 2.89 11.92
C PRO A 79 -11.57 3.16 11.03
N ILE A 80 -11.55 2.64 9.81
CA ILE A 80 -12.60 2.87 8.82
C ILE A 80 -13.14 1.57 8.24
N ASP A 81 -14.45 1.54 8.05
CA ASP A 81 -15.10 0.47 7.31
C ASP A 81 -15.03 0.76 5.79
N VAL A 82 -14.30 -0.09 5.07
CA VAL A 82 -14.05 -0.02 3.63
C VAL A 82 -14.79 -1.08 2.83
N ARG A 83 -15.74 -1.79 3.43
CA ARG A 83 -16.55 -2.77 2.69
C ARG A 83 -17.30 -2.09 1.55
N ASP A 84 -17.15 -2.65 0.35
CA ASP A 84 -17.74 -2.16 -0.90
C ASP A 84 -17.32 -0.73 -1.31
N ALA A 85 -16.35 -0.13 -0.62
CA ALA A 85 -15.81 1.17 -0.98
C ALA A 85 -15.08 1.12 -2.33
N GLN A 86 -15.09 2.23 -3.05
CA GLN A 86 -14.23 2.46 -4.21
C GLN A 86 -12.91 3.09 -3.77
N MET A 87 -11.80 2.43 -4.11
CA MET A 87 -10.46 2.99 -4.04
C MET A 87 -10.05 3.50 -5.42
N SER A 88 -9.47 4.70 -5.48
CA SER A 88 -8.81 5.19 -6.70
C SER A 88 -7.46 5.82 -6.43
N VAL A 89 -6.52 5.63 -7.36
CA VAL A 89 -5.14 6.13 -7.22
C VAL A 89 -4.42 6.21 -8.57
N TYR A 90 -3.51 7.18 -8.72
CA TYR A 90 -2.52 7.15 -9.79
C TYR A 90 -1.20 6.61 -9.26
N LEU A 91 -0.66 5.58 -9.92
CA LEU A 91 0.64 5.01 -9.61
C LEU A 91 1.58 5.21 -10.80
N ARG A 92 2.79 5.68 -10.51
CA ARG A 92 3.86 5.85 -11.48
C ARG A 92 5.12 5.14 -11.01
N GLY A 93 5.70 4.34 -11.88
CA GLY A 93 7.03 3.78 -11.74
C GLY A 93 8.04 4.70 -12.40
N ASP A 94 9.23 4.83 -11.81
CA ASP A 94 10.37 5.43 -12.49
C ASP A 94 11.53 4.44 -12.40
N GLN A 95 11.83 3.81 -13.54
CA GLN A 95 12.72 2.64 -13.64
C GLN A 95 12.30 1.52 -12.67
N LEU A 96 11.00 1.38 -12.42
CA LEU A 96 10.48 0.39 -11.48
C LEU A 96 10.49 -0.99 -12.13
N ASN A 97 11.35 -1.89 -11.64
CA ASN A 97 11.36 -3.27 -12.07
C ASN A 97 10.82 -4.16 -10.95
N LEU A 98 9.63 -4.73 -11.16
CA LEU A 98 8.99 -5.67 -10.23
C LEU A 98 9.46 -7.11 -10.40
N ASP A 99 10.29 -7.40 -11.41
CA ASP A 99 10.82 -8.74 -11.70
C ASP A 99 9.73 -9.83 -11.70
N GLY A 100 8.76 -9.68 -12.60
CA GLY A 100 7.59 -10.59 -12.71
C GLY A 100 6.50 -10.37 -11.66
N GLY A 101 6.77 -9.57 -10.63
CA GLY A 101 5.82 -9.27 -9.56
C GLY A 101 4.67 -8.34 -9.97
N GLN A 102 3.70 -8.22 -9.07
CA GLN A 102 2.49 -7.42 -9.22
C GLN A 102 2.38 -6.38 -8.11
N CYS A 103 1.76 -5.23 -8.43
CA CYS A 103 1.36 -4.25 -7.43
C CYS A 103 -0.11 -4.50 -7.02
N LEU A 104 -0.37 -4.73 -5.73
CA LEU A 104 -1.71 -4.96 -5.19
C LEU A 104 -2.07 -3.89 -4.15
N PHE A 105 -3.36 -3.68 -3.94
CA PHE A 105 -3.87 -2.97 -2.76
C PHE A 105 -4.04 -3.96 -1.59
N TRP A 106 -3.76 -3.53 -0.37
CA TRP A 106 -3.94 -4.34 0.84
C TRP A 106 -4.54 -3.55 1.99
N VAL A 107 -5.13 -4.28 2.94
CA VAL A 107 -5.72 -3.77 4.19
C VAL A 107 -5.23 -4.57 5.39
N LEU A 108 -5.19 -3.93 6.56
CA LEU A 108 -4.82 -4.53 7.84
C LEU A 108 -5.76 -4.03 8.94
N ALA A 109 -6.26 -4.98 9.71
CA ALA A 109 -6.91 -4.76 10.98
C ALA A 109 -6.72 -6.01 11.86
N HIS A 110 -6.85 -5.86 13.18
CA HIS A 110 -6.80 -6.98 14.11
C HIS A 110 -5.57 -7.90 13.94
N GLY A 111 -4.44 -7.33 13.49
CA GLY A 111 -3.22 -8.10 13.24
C GLY A 111 -3.31 -9.06 12.05
N THR A 112 -4.26 -8.90 11.12
CA THR A 112 -4.37 -9.75 9.92
C THR A 112 -4.38 -8.91 8.65
N ARG A 113 -3.50 -9.24 7.70
CA ARG A 113 -3.34 -8.53 6.43
C ARG A 113 -3.98 -9.31 5.29
N TRP A 114 -4.73 -8.57 4.46
CA TRP A 114 -5.37 -9.10 3.26
C TRP A 114 -4.99 -8.25 2.04
N HIS A 115 -4.56 -8.91 0.97
CA HIS A 115 -4.23 -8.30 -0.32
C HIS A 115 -5.35 -8.58 -1.32
N MET A 116 -5.78 -7.59 -2.09
CA MET A 116 -6.80 -7.78 -3.13
C MET A 116 -6.17 -8.40 -4.39
N SER A 117 -5.88 -9.70 -4.33
CA SER A 117 -5.18 -10.46 -5.38
C SER A 117 -5.90 -10.51 -6.72
N SER A 118 -7.23 -10.37 -6.74
CA SER A 118 -8.03 -10.39 -7.97
C SER A 118 -7.87 -9.16 -8.87
N ARG A 119 -7.29 -8.07 -8.37
CA ARG A 119 -7.18 -6.79 -9.10
C ARG A 119 -5.77 -6.18 -8.96
N PRO A 120 -4.75 -6.75 -9.64
CA PRO A 120 -3.47 -6.08 -9.78
C PRO A 120 -3.61 -4.68 -10.37
N LEU A 121 -2.86 -3.74 -9.81
CA LEU A 121 -2.88 -2.34 -10.18
C LEU A 121 -1.85 -2.08 -11.27
N THR A 122 -2.22 -1.24 -12.23
CA THR A 122 -1.29 -0.76 -13.26
C THR A 122 -0.42 0.34 -12.69
N VAL A 123 0.89 0.22 -12.91
CA VAL A 123 1.88 1.24 -12.59
C VAL A 123 2.45 1.76 -13.92
N ALA A 124 2.20 3.03 -14.24
CA ALA A 124 2.67 3.62 -15.50
C ALA A 124 4.15 4.01 -15.39
N GLU A 125 4.95 3.72 -16.42
CA GLU A 125 6.38 4.04 -16.42
C GLU A 125 6.64 5.49 -16.85
N GLY A 126 7.44 6.23 -16.08
CA GLY A 126 7.93 7.57 -16.40
C GLY A 126 6.90 8.70 -16.41
N GLY A 127 5.60 8.40 -16.31
CA GLY A 127 4.52 9.38 -16.35
C GLY A 127 3.24 8.89 -15.68
N TRP A 128 2.29 9.81 -15.46
CA TRP A 128 0.96 9.45 -14.95
C TRP A 128 0.09 8.89 -16.08
N ALA A 129 -0.65 7.83 -15.79
CA ALA A 129 -1.65 7.31 -16.72
C ALA A 129 -2.77 8.35 -16.96
N GLY A 130 -3.47 8.24 -18.10
CA GLY A 130 -4.59 9.12 -18.43
C GLY A 130 -5.83 8.95 -17.55
N ALA A 131 -5.87 7.89 -16.74
CA ALA A 131 -6.94 7.61 -15.77
C ALA A 131 -6.34 6.91 -14.54
N PRO A 132 -6.95 7.05 -13.34
CA PRO A 132 -6.48 6.36 -12.14
C PRO A 132 -6.84 4.88 -12.21
N ASN A 133 -6.10 4.07 -11.47
CA ASN A 133 -6.62 2.78 -11.05
C ASN A 133 -7.91 2.99 -10.26
N ARG A 134 -8.94 2.17 -10.51
CA ARG A 134 -10.19 2.16 -9.75
C ARG A 134 -10.58 0.73 -9.44
N ILE A 135 -10.76 0.42 -8.16
CA ILE A 135 -11.21 -0.89 -7.71
C ILE A 135 -12.30 -0.76 -6.65
N THR A 136 -13.23 -1.70 -6.63
CA THR A 136 -14.20 -1.83 -5.54
C THR A 136 -13.71 -2.87 -4.55
N LEU A 137 -13.61 -2.49 -3.28
CA LEU A 137 -13.15 -3.32 -2.17
C LEU A 137 -14.26 -4.28 -1.73
N LYS A 138 -14.61 -5.21 -2.62
CA LYS A 138 -15.68 -6.18 -2.42
C LYS A 138 -15.39 -7.09 -1.23
N ASN A 139 -16.33 -7.20 -0.32
CA ASN A 139 -16.27 -8.13 0.80
C ASN A 139 -16.57 -9.57 0.34
N LYS A 140 -15.62 -10.16 -0.39
CA LYS A 140 -15.71 -11.50 -0.95
C LYS A 140 -14.33 -12.13 -0.93
N GLU A 141 -14.09 -13.06 0.00
CA GLU A 141 -12.76 -13.64 0.25
C GLU A 141 -12.07 -14.20 -0.99
N ALA A 142 -12.79 -14.80 -1.93
CA ALA A 142 -12.21 -15.30 -3.18
C ALA A 142 -11.52 -14.23 -4.06
N LEU A 143 -11.70 -12.94 -3.75
CA LEU A 143 -11.06 -11.82 -4.44
C LEU A 143 -9.78 -11.32 -3.74
N TRP A 144 -9.48 -11.88 -2.56
CA TRP A 144 -8.42 -11.47 -1.67
C TRP A 144 -7.54 -12.66 -1.30
N HIS A 145 -6.38 -12.36 -0.75
CA HIS A 145 -5.44 -13.32 -0.21
C HIS A 145 -5.00 -12.85 1.17
N MET A 146 -5.17 -13.70 2.19
CA MET A 146 -4.67 -13.46 3.54
C MET A 146 -3.18 -13.82 3.57
N SER A 147 -2.33 -12.80 3.65
CA SER A 147 -0.88 -12.97 3.52
C SER A 147 -0.16 -13.17 4.84
N TRP A 148 -0.71 -12.60 5.92
CA TRP A 148 -0.09 -12.59 7.24
C TRP A 148 -1.11 -12.42 8.37
N SER A 149 -0.83 -13.05 9.52
CA SER A 149 -1.51 -12.82 10.78
C SER A 149 -0.53 -12.85 11.93
N GLY A 150 -0.66 -11.92 12.88
CA GLY A 150 0.08 -11.92 14.14
C GLY A 150 -0.31 -13.10 15.05
N ASP A 151 -1.53 -13.61 14.92
CA ASP A 151 -1.96 -14.91 15.46
C ASP A 151 -2.38 -15.82 14.29
N PRO A 152 -1.47 -16.67 13.77
CA PRO A 152 -1.75 -17.56 12.65
C PRO A 152 -2.84 -18.60 12.93
N GLU A 153 -3.11 -18.93 14.20
CA GLU A 153 -4.15 -19.89 14.58
C GLU A 153 -5.54 -19.26 14.55
N LYS A 154 -5.61 -17.92 14.63
CA LYS A 154 -6.86 -17.16 14.69
C LYS A 154 -6.79 -15.88 13.84
N PRO A 155 -6.58 -16.01 12.51
CA PRO A 155 -6.61 -14.85 11.65
C PRO A 155 -8.00 -14.19 11.65
N ALA A 156 -8.05 -12.87 11.61
CA ALA A 156 -9.29 -12.13 11.47
C ALA A 156 -9.88 -12.34 10.06
N PRO A 157 -11.19 -12.66 9.95
CA PRO A 157 -11.84 -12.86 8.67
C PRO A 157 -11.92 -11.54 7.88
N LEU A 158 -12.08 -11.64 6.56
CA LEU A 158 -12.06 -10.47 5.67
C LEU A 158 -13.12 -9.42 6.06
N ASP A 159 -14.34 -9.84 6.41
CA ASP A 159 -15.40 -8.91 6.81
C ASP A 159 -14.99 -8.05 8.02
N THR A 160 -14.37 -8.67 9.03
CA THR A 160 -13.84 -7.98 10.20
C THR A 160 -12.73 -7.00 9.80
N VAL A 161 -11.83 -7.42 8.91
CA VAL A 161 -10.71 -6.58 8.48
C VAL A 161 -11.18 -5.38 7.67
N LEU A 162 -12.05 -5.58 6.70
CA LEU A 162 -12.63 -4.50 5.89
C LEU A 162 -13.55 -3.60 6.73
N GLY A 163 -14.25 -4.15 7.72
CA GLY A 163 -15.15 -3.40 8.60
C GLY A 163 -14.44 -2.48 9.60
N CYS A 164 -13.15 -2.65 9.83
CA CYS A 164 -12.39 -1.90 10.84
C CYS A 164 -10.92 -1.65 10.42
N ALA A 165 -10.69 -1.32 9.15
CA ALA A 165 -9.35 -1.13 8.61
C ALA A 165 -8.65 0.04 9.32
N HIS A 166 -7.54 -0.24 10.01
CA HIS A 166 -6.70 0.80 10.63
C HIS A 166 -5.42 1.09 9.84
N SER A 167 -5.09 0.22 8.88
CA SER A 167 -3.98 0.42 7.96
C SER A 167 -4.29 -0.17 6.58
N TYR A 168 -3.73 0.44 5.56
CA TYR A 168 -3.89 0.03 4.16
C TYR A 168 -2.73 0.60 3.34
N GLY A 169 -2.59 0.10 2.12
CA GLY A 169 -1.58 0.59 1.21
C GLY A 169 -1.41 -0.26 -0.03
N PHE A 170 -0.20 -0.22 -0.56
CA PHE A 170 0.21 -0.93 -1.75
C PHE A 170 1.32 -1.91 -1.41
N SER A 171 1.32 -3.04 -2.11
CA SER A 171 2.32 -4.09 -1.94
C SER A 171 2.84 -4.56 -3.29
N PHE A 172 4.12 -4.93 -3.35
CA PHE A 172 4.63 -5.78 -4.42
C PHE A 172 4.60 -7.23 -3.96
N VAL A 173 4.13 -8.14 -4.80
CA VAL A 173 4.09 -9.59 -4.50
C VAL A 173 4.49 -10.39 -5.74
N GLY A 174 5.00 -11.60 -5.54
CA GLY A 174 5.32 -12.52 -6.63
C GLY A 174 6.54 -12.15 -7.48
N PHE A 175 7.37 -11.22 -7.00
CA PHE A 175 8.67 -10.91 -7.59
C PHE A 175 9.65 -12.07 -7.41
N THR A 176 10.52 -12.31 -8.38
CA THR A 176 11.52 -13.41 -8.32
C THR A 176 12.92 -12.98 -7.92
N ALA A 177 13.16 -11.67 -7.86
CA ALA A 177 14.40 -11.02 -7.47
C ALA A 177 14.12 -9.68 -6.79
N GLU A 178 15.18 -8.97 -6.41
CA GLU A 178 15.07 -7.65 -5.78
C GLU A 178 14.32 -6.66 -6.66
N VAL A 179 13.25 -6.07 -6.11
CA VAL A 179 12.50 -5.00 -6.75
C VAL A 179 13.27 -3.70 -6.68
N THR A 180 13.55 -3.10 -7.84
CA THR A 180 14.36 -1.88 -7.96
C THR A 180 13.56 -0.71 -8.52
N GLY A 181 14.07 0.51 -8.35
CA GLY A 181 13.47 1.72 -8.88
C GLY A 181 12.54 2.42 -7.89
N ARG A 182 11.67 3.28 -8.41
CA ARG A 182 10.81 4.17 -7.61
C ARG A 182 9.34 3.92 -7.86
N LEU A 183 8.54 3.87 -6.79
CA LEU A 183 7.08 3.93 -6.86
C LEU A 183 6.62 5.31 -6.38
N SER A 184 5.83 5.98 -7.21
CA SER A 184 5.19 7.26 -6.92
C SER A 184 3.66 7.09 -6.87
N MET A 185 3.01 7.87 -6.01
CA MET A 185 1.56 7.91 -5.86
C MET A 185 1.05 9.36 -5.89
N ALA A 186 -0.02 9.59 -6.64
CA ALA A 186 -0.77 10.83 -6.67
C ALA A 186 -2.28 10.57 -6.56
N ASP A 187 -2.99 11.52 -5.94
CA ASP A 187 -4.46 11.57 -5.88
C ASP A 187 -5.09 10.25 -5.40
N PHE A 188 -4.80 9.86 -4.16
CA PHE A 188 -5.34 8.66 -3.54
C PHE A 188 -6.70 8.95 -2.87
N MET A 189 -7.69 8.10 -3.12
CA MET A 189 -9.01 8.23 -2.53
C MET A 189 -9.61 6.89 -2.10
N ILE A 190 -10.38 6.91 -1.02
CA ILE A 190 -11.35 5.87 -0.66
C ILE A 190 -12.71 6.54 -0.43
N THR A 191 -13.70 6.09 -1.20
CA THR A 191 -15.08 6.62 -1.22
C THR A 191 -16.08 5.48 -1.10
N ARG A 192 -17.24 5.73 -0.50
CA ARG A 192 -18.36 4.78 -0.50
C ARG A 192 -19.36 5.20 -1.55
#